data_AF-A0AA36BYM5-F1
#
_entry.id   AF-A0AA36BYM5-F1
#
_cell.length_a   1.000
_cell.length_b   1.000
_cell.length_c   1.000
_cell.angle_alpha   90.00
_cell.angle_beta   90.00
_cell.angle_gamma   90.00
#
_symmetry.space_group_name_H-M   'P 1'
#
loop_
_entity.id
_entity.type
_entity.pdbx_description
1 polymer ?
#
loop_
_entity_poly.entity_id
_entity_poly.type
_entity_poly.pdbx_seq_one_letter_code
_entity_poly.pdbx_strand_id
1 'polypeptide(L)'
;MNSRANVRLADFDEIRNAYDVIPFDNIDGGVWKQGWNITYPTNHWENRDNLQVFVVPHTHCDPGWLKTFVGYYQQQTKGIFENMLVKLEEMPDMRLIYAEMSFFSMWWDEISPEKRARVKKLINNGKLEIVAGGWVMTDEANAHYYAMIDQMIEGHTWLNGTLGVKPQAGWSIDPFGLSPTMAYLLKQMGLKNMLIQRVHYSVKKYLAKKKELEFLWRQEWDFLSVWLFFSLKN
;
A
#
# COMPACT_ATOMS: atom_id res chain seq x y z
N MET A 1 -10.62 -1.23 20.34
CA MET A 1 -11.38 -2.49 20.29
C MET A 1 -10.64 -3.46 19.37
N ASN A 2 -10.14 -4.57 19.92
CA ASN A 2 -9.40 -5.60 19.20
C ASN A 2 -10.36 -6.46 18.37
N SER A 3 -10.70 -6.03 17.15
CA SER A 3 -11.20 -6.96 16.13
C SER A 3 -10.02 -7.55 15.38
N ARG A 4 -9.22 -8.38 16.06
CA ARG A 4 -8.46 -9.40 15.33
C ARG A 4 -9.51 -10.39 14.83
N ALA A 5 -10.14 -10.05 13.71
CA ALA A 5 -10.82 -11.03 12.87
C ALA A 5 -9.84 -12.19 12.66
N ASN A 6 -10.35 -13.40 12.47
CA ASN A 6 -9.56 -14.63 12.28
C ASN A 6 -8.64 -14.52 11.05
N VAL A 7 -7.55 -13.75 11.15
CA VAL A 7 -6.51 -13.65 10.12
C VAL A 7 -5.70 -14.92 10.24
N ARG A 8 -5.89 -15.80 9.27
CA ARG A 8 -5.15 -17.05 9.18
C ARG A 8 -3.69 -16.72 8.88
N LEU A 9 -2.79 -17.49 9.49
CA LEU A 9 -1.40 -17.52 9.05
C LEU A 9 -1.42 -18.04 7.61
N ALA A 10 -1.05 -17.21 6.63
CA ALA A 10 -0.64 -17.80 5.36
C ALA A 10 0.69 -18.46 5.66
N ASP A 11 0.69 -19.79 5.68
CA ASP A 11 1.94 -20.49 5.65
C ASP A 11 2.61 -20.17 4.32
N PHE A 12 3.90 -19.89 4.31
CA PHE A 12 4.62 -19.73 3.05
C PHE A 12 4.48 -21.00 2.19
N ASP A 13 4.44 -22.16 2.85
CA ASP A 13 4.10 -23.43 2.24
C ASP A 13 2.77 -23.37 1.49
N GLU A 14 1.79 -22.57 1.92
CA GLU A 14 0.51 -22.47 1.23
C GLU A 14 0.62 -21.73 -0.11
N ILE A 15 1.45 -20.69 -0.24
CA ILE A 15 1.67 -20.01 -1.54
C ILE A 15 2.55 -20.87 -2.46
N ARG A 16 3.61 -21.48 -1.91
CA ARG A 16 4.49 -22.39 -2.67
C ARG A 16 3.69 -23.60 -3.17
N ASN A 17 2.95 -24.27 -2.30
CA ASN A 17 2.08 -25.39 -2.66
C ASN A 17 0.88 -24.93 -3.50
N ALA A 18 0.47 -23.65 -3.43
CA ALA A 18 -0.59 -23.13 -4.30
C ALA A 18 -0.21 -23.29 -5.78
N TYR A 19 1.06 -23.08 -6.14
CA TYR A 19 1.51 -23.25 -7.53
C TYR A 19 1.42 -24.70 -8.01
N ASP A 20 1.53 -25.68 -7.12
CA ASP A 20 1.40 -27.10 -7.46
C ASP A 20 -0.07 -27.54 -7.65
N VAL A 21 -1.03 -26.81 -7.06
CA VAL A 21 -2.46 -27.16 -7.10
C VAL A 21 -3.32 -26.24 -7.96
N ILE A 22 -2.84 -25.04 -8.30
CA ILE A 22 -3.55 -24.11 -9.16
C ILE A 22 -3.43 -24.60 -10.62
N PRO A 23 -4.55 -24.80 -11.34
CA PRO A 23 -4.51 -25.27 -12.73
C PRO A 23 -4.04 -24.21 -13.74
N PHE A 24 -3.99 -22.93 -13.34
CA PHE A 24 -3.68 -21.77 -14.19
C PHE A 24 -4.56 -21.68 -15.44
N ASP A 25 -5.81 -22.10 -15.32
CA ASP A 25 -6.83 -21.93 -16.34
C ASP A 25 -7.25 -20.46 -16.48
N ASN A 26 -7.51 -20.02 -17.71
CA ASN A 26 -7.95 -18.65 -18.02
C ASN A 26 -9.41 -18.63 -18.52
N ILE A 27 -10.30 -19.19 -17.70
CA ILE A 27 -11.74 -19.26 -17.99
C ILE A 27 -12.39 -17.89 -17.72
N ASP A 28 -13.26 -17.42 -18.62
CA ASP A 28 -14.04 -16.19 -18.43
C ASP A 28 -15.00 -16.32 -17.24
N GLY A 29 -14.74 -15.55 -16.18
CA GLY A 29 -15.53 -15.51 -14.95
C GLY A 29 -16.79 -14.62 -15.01
N GLY A 30 -17.09 -14.00 -16.16
CA GLY A 30 -18.21 -13.08 -16.34
C GLY A 30 -17.80 -11.62 -16.15
N VAL A 31 -18.55 -10.86 -15.33
CA VAL A 31 -18.25 -9.44 -15.07
C VAL A 31 -16.89 -9.26 -14.39
N TRP A 32 -16.54 -10.15 -13.46
CA TRP A 32 -15.17 -10.32 -12.98
C TRP A 32 -14.47 -11.35 -13.86
N LYS A 33 -13.82 -10.87 -14.93
CA LYS A 33 -13.25 -11.68 -16.02
C LYS A 33 -12.34 -12.82 -15.56
N GLN A 34 -11.56 -12.61 -14.50
CA GLN A 34 -10.59 -13.58 -13.98
C GLN A 34 -11.09 -14.33 -12.74
N GLY A 35 -12.35 -14.12 -12.34
CA GLY A 35 -12.92 -14.68 -11.11
C GLY A 35 -14.13 -15.56 -11.35
N TRP A 36 -15.22 -15.26 -10.65
CA TRP A 36 -16.52 -15.91 -10.73
C TRP A 36 -17.63 -14.96 -10.32
N ASN A 37 -18.89 -15.34 -10.52
CA ASN A 37 -20.03 -14.56 -10.06
C ASN A 37 -20.13 -14.60 -8.53
N ILE A 38 -19.81 -13.48 -7.87
CA ILE A 38 -19.85 -13.38 -6.40
C ILE A 38 -21.31 -13.27 -5.95
N THR A 39 -21.71 -14.12 -5.01
CA THR A 39 -23.02 -14.06 -4.36
C THR A 39 -22.83 -13.89 -2.85
N TYR A 40 -23.76 -13.20 -2.20
CA TYR A 40 -23.80 -13.03 -0.76
C TYR A 40 -25.26 -13.01 -0.28
N PRO A 41 -25.55 -13.57 0.90
CA PRO A 41 -26.91 -13.51 1.44
C PRO A 41 -27.26 -12.06 1.81
N THR A 42 -28.45 -11.60 1.42
CA THR A 42 -28.90 -10.22 1.67
C THR A 42 -29.07 -9.91 3.15
N ASN A 43 -29.35 -10.94 3.96
CA ASN A 43 -29.52 -10.85 5.40
C ASN A 43 -28.21 -11.07 6.20
N HIS A 44 -27.04 -11.11 5.54
CA HIS A 44 -25.76 -11.40 6.21
C HIS A 44 -25.46 -10.49 7.42
N TRP A 45 -26.04 -9.28 7.42
CA TRP A 45 -25.76 -8.24 8.40
C TRP A 45 -26.94 -7.91 9.34
N GLU A 46 -28.09 -8.59 9.22
CA GLU A 46 -29.30 -8.24 10.01
C GLU A 46 -29.13 -8.38 11.53
N ASN A 47 -28.19 -9.22 11.99
CA ASN A 47 -27.86 -9.44 13.40
C ASN A 47 -26.35 -9.28 13.69
N ARG A 48 -25.66 -8.42 12.92
CA ARG A 48 -24.23 -8.14 13.07
C ARG A 48 -23.98 -6.64 13.03
N ASP A 49 -22.79 -6.22 13.42
CA ASP A 49 -22.34 -4.85 13.15
C ASP A 49 -22.37 -4.58 11.63
N ASN A 50 -22.71 -3.35 11.27
CA ASN A 50 -22.72 -2.90 9.87
C ASN A 50 -21.35 -3.10 9.21
N LEU A 51 -21.34 -3.42 7.92
CA LEU A 51 -20.11 -3.46 7.14
C LEU A 51 -19.47 -2.07 7.12
N GLN A 52 -18.28 -1.95 7.69
CA GLN A 52 -17.48 -0.72 7.64
C GLN A 52 -16.74 -0.65 6.31
N VAL A 53 -17.00 0.40 5.54
CA VAL A 53 -16.37 0.63 4.23
C VAL A 53 -15.48 1.86 4.30
N PHE A 54 -14.20 1.67 3.99
CA PHE A 54 -13.22 2.74 3.89
C PHE A 54 -12.90 3.02 2.42
N VAL A 55 -13.36 4.16 1.91
CA VAL A 55 -12.91 4.67 0.61
C VAL A 55 -11.62 5.43 0.87
N VAL A 56 -10.53 4.98 0.24
CA VAL A 56 -9.18 5.52 0.46
C VAL A 56 -8.70 6.22 -0.80
N PRO A 57 -8.85 7.55 -0.91
CA PRO A 57 -8.28 8.32 -2.00
C PRO A 57 -6.75 8.20 -1.99
N HIS A 58 -6.18 7.96 -3.16
CA HIS A 58 -4.74 7.94 -3.39
C HIS A 58 -4.43 8.51 -4.77
N THR A 59 -3.16 8.84 -4.98
CA THR A 59 -2.60 9.17 -6.29
C THR A 59 -1.32 8.37 -6.45
N HIS A 60 -1.12 7.76 -7.62
CA HIS A 60 0.13 7.07 -7.95
C HIS A 60 0.95 7.98 -8.86
N CYS A 61 2.17 8.29 -8.45
CA CYS A 61 3.03 9.24 -9.14
C CYS A 61 4.38 8.58 -9.42
N ASP A 62 4.54 8.03 -10.63
CA ASP A 62 5.79 7.41 -11.08
C ASP A 62 6.95 8.42 -11.09
N PRO A 63 8.03 8.19 -10.32
CA PRO A 63 9.23 9.04 -10.34
C PRO A 63 10.09 8.86 -11.60
N GLY A 64 9.44 8.86 -12.77
CA GLY A 64 10.03 8.54 -14.07
C GLY A 64 9.40 7.28 -14.67
N TRP A 65 8.76 7.42 -15.84
CA TRP A 65 8.20 6.32 -16.63
C TRP A 65 8.06 6.76 -18.09
N LEU A 66 6.90 7.26 -18.51
CA LEU A 66 6.72 7.84 -19.85
C LEU A 66 7.30 9.25 -19.97
N LYS A 67 7.35 9.97 -18.85
CA LYS A 67 8.03 11.27 -18.72
C LYS A 67 9.14 11.15 -17.70
N THR A 68 10.08 12.07 -17.73
CA THR A 68 11.10 12.19 -16.69
C THR A 68 10.47 12.61 -15.36
N PHE A 69 11.18 12.39 -14.26
CA PHE A 69 10.79 12.86 -12.93
C PHE A 69 10.36 14.34 -12.95
N VAL A 70 11.23 15.24 -13.44
CA VAL A 70 10.93 16.68 -13.52
C VAL A 70 9.76 16.97 -14.47
N GLY A 71 9.65 16.24 -15.59
CA GLY A 71 8.54 16.41 -16.53
C GLY A 71 7.19 16.08 -15.92
N TYR A 72 7.09 14.99 -15.14
CA TYR A 72 5.90 14.67 -14.36
C TYR A 72 5.63 15.71 -13.28
N TYR A 73 6.66 16.10 -12.53
CA TYR A 73 6.53 17.08 -11.46
C TYR A 73 5.89 18.38 -11.94
N GLN A 74 6.44 18.97 -12.99
CA GLN A 74 5.98 20.25 -13.54
C GLN A 74 4.58 20.19 -14.13
N GLN A 75 4.25 19.10 -14.83
CA GLN A 75 3.00 18.99 -15.60
C GLN A 75 1.83 18.43 -14.79
N GLN A 76 2.10 17.65 -13.73
CA GLN A 76 1.09 16.87 -13.03
C GLN A 76 1.26 16.94 -11.51
N THR A 77 2.36 16.41 -10.97
CA THR A 77 2.50 16.13 -9.53
C THR A 77 2.40 17.40 -8.68
N LYS A 78 3.00 18.51 -9.12
CA LYS A 78 2.87 19.80 -8.44
C LYS A 78 1.41 20.25 -8.33
N GLY A 79 0.65 20.17 -9.42
CA GLY A 79 -0.78 20.52 -9.44
C GLY A 79 -1.62 19.62 -8.52
N ILE A 80 -1.25 18.34 -8.40
CA ILE A 80 -1.89 17.41 -7.46
C ILE A 80 -1.70 17.88 -6.01
N PHE A 81 -0.47 18.24 -5.60
CA PHE A 81 -0.21 18.70 -4.25
C PHE A 81 -0.86 20.05 -3.92
N GLU A 82 -0.87 20.99 -4.86
CA GLU A 82 -1.56 22.27 -4.70
C GLU A 82 -3.07 22.07 -4.48
N ASN A 83 -3.69 21.20 -5.28
CA ASN A 83 -5.12 20.87 -5.12
C ASN A 83 -5.39 20.06 -3.86
N MET A 84 -4.50 19.15 -3.47
CA MET A 84 -4.59 18.40 -2.21
C MET A 84 -4.70 19.35 -1.02
N LEU A 85 -3.84 20.36 -0.93
CA LEU A 85 -3.88 21.34 0.16
C LEU A 85 -5.24 22.03 0.27
N VAL A 86 -5.78 22.48 -0.86
CA VAL A 86 -7.08 23.15 -0.91
C VAL A 86 -8.20 22.19 -0.53
N LYS A 87 -8.27 21.01 -1.16
CA LYS A 87 -9.40 20.09 -1.00
C LYS A 87 -9.45 19.41 0.36
N LEU A 88 -8.30 19.07 0.93
CA LEU A 88 -8.26 18.53 2.29
C LEU A 88 -8.65 19.58 3.35
N GLU A 89 -8.51 20.87 3.08
CA GLU A 89 -8.99 21.92 3.99
C GLU A 89 -10.49 22.20 3.81
N GLU A 90 -10.96 22.27 2.56
CA GLU A 90 -12.37 22.51 2.22
C GLU A 90 -13.30 21.37 2.64
N MET A 91 -12.82 20.12 2.62
CA MET A 91 -13.63 18.93 2.87
C MET A 91 -13.30 18.29 4.24
N PRO A 92 -14.12 18.47 5.28
CA PRO A 92 -13.85 18.02 6.66
C PRO A 92 -13.51 16.53 6.80
N ASP A 93 -14.21 15.67 6.06
CA ASP A 93 -14.08 14.21 6.18
C ASP A 93 -13.14 13.60 5.14
N MET A 94 -12.67 14.39 4.18
CA MET A 94 -11.76 13.88 3.16
C MET A 94 -10.42 13.44 3.79
N ARG A 95 -9.90 12.34 3.27
CA ARG A 95 -8.60 11.77 3.59
C ARG A 95 -7.83 11.50 2.29
N LEU A 96 -6.52 11.50 2.34
CA LEU A 96 -5.65 11.14 1.23
C LEU A 96 -4.42 10.41 1.74
N ILE A 97 -4.02 9.34 1.07
CA ILE A 97 -2.71 8.71 1.28
C ILE A 97 -1.72 9.11 0.18
N TYR A 98 -0.44 9.22 0.53
CA TYR A 98 0.63 9.51 -0.43
C TYR A 98 1.91 8.70 -0.13
N ALA A 99 2.64 8.28 -1.17
CA ALA A 99 3.72 7.29 -1.04
C ALA A 99 5.12 7.75 -1.45
N GLU A 100 5.28 8.44 -2.59
CA GLU A 100 6.58 8.66 -3.23
C GLU A 100 7.30 9.93 -2.73
N MET A 101 8.20 9.80 -1.74
CA MET A 101 8.78 10.98 -1.06
C MET A 101 9.70 11.84 -1.93
N SER A 102 10.23 11.29 -3.03
CA SER A 102 11.03 12.06 -3.99
C SER A 102 10.29 13.30 -4.51
N PHE A 103 9.03 13.14 -4.96
CA PHE A 103 8.22 14.26 -5.40
C PHE A 103 7.77 15.16 -4.25
N PHE A 104 7.40 14.58 -3.11
CA PHE A 104 6.93 15.36 -1.96
C PHE A 104 8.03 16.27 -1.41
N SER A 105 9.26 15.78 -1.33
CA SER A 105 10.44 16.56 -0.94
C SER A 105 10.69 17.69 -1.94
N MET A 106 10.67 17.40 -3.25
CA MET A 106 10.86 18.42 -4.28
C MET A 106 9.82 19.54 -4.18
N TRP A 107 8.54 19.18 -3.97
CA TRP A 107 7.47 20.15 -3.77
C TRP A 107 7.64 20.95 -2.49
N TRP A 108 8.02 20.28 -1.39
CA TRP A 108 8.21 20.90 -0.10
C TRP A 108 9.22 22.04 -0.13
N ASP A 109 10.29 21.87 -0.90
CA ASP A 109 11.36 22.87 -1.05
C ASP A 109 10.89 24.15 -1.76
N GLU A 110 9.88 24.04 -2.63
CA GLU A 110 9.34 25.18 -3.39
C GLU A 110 8.23 25.96 -2.66
N ILE A 111 7.55 25.34 -1.70
CA ILE A 111 6.39 25.96 -1.05
C ILE A 111 6.78 26.87 0.13
N SER A 112 5.93 27.87 0.36
CA SER A 112 6.12 28.86 1.42
C SER A 112 5.98 28.26 2.83
N PRO A 113 6.55 28.90 3.87
CA PRO A 113 6.39 28.48 5.26
C PRO A 113 4.93 28.30 5.69
N GLU A 114 4.01 29.14 5.18
CA GLU A 114 2.58 29.06 5.46
C GLU A 114 1.97 27.78 4.89
N LYS A 115 2.31 27.42 3.64
CA LYS A 115 1.88 26.15 3.04
C LYS A 115 2.46 24.95 3.79
N ARG A 116 3.74 25.02 4.19
CA ARG A 116 4.38 23.98 5.03
C ARG A 116 3.63 23.77 6.35
N ALA A 117 3.22 24.85 7.00
CA ALA A 117 2.43 24.79 8.24
C ALA A 117 1.05 24.13 8.00
N ARG A 118 0.39 24.43 6.87
CA ARG A 118 -0.87 23.80 6.46
C ARG A 118 -0.71 22.30 6.21
N VAL A 119 0.33 21.87 5.50
CA VAL A 119 0.67 20.45 5.32
C VAL A 119 0.84 19.75 6.66
N LYS A 120 1.66 20.31 7.56
CA LYS A 120 1.88 19.74 8.90
C LYS A 120 0.57 19.61 9.68
N LYS A 121 -0.33 20.59 9.57
CA LYS A 121 -1.68 20.52 10.18
C LYS A 121 -2.50 19.36 9.60
N LEU A 122 -2.49 19.17 8.28
CA LEU A 122 -3.21 18.08 7.60
C LEU A 122 -2.66 16.69 7.95
N ILE A 123 -1.36 16.59 8.19
CA ILE A 123 -0.75 15.35 8.68
C ILE A 123 -1.15 15.09 10.13
N ASN A 124 -0.99 16.09 11.00
CA ASN A 124 -1.26 15.96 12.43
C ASN A 124 -2.72 15.66 12.75
N ASN A 125 -3.67 16.14 11.93
CA ASN A 125 -5.09 15.82 12.08
C ASN A 125 -5.52 14.55 11.31
N GLY A 126 -4.56 13.83 10.72
CA GLY A 126 -4.77 12.56 10.02
C GLY A 126 -5.51 12.69 8.68
N LYS A 127 -5.60 13.88 8.08
CA LYS A 127 -6.18 14.06 6.75
C LYS A 127 -5.26 13.63 5.61
N LEU A 128 -3.98 13.88 5.77
CA LEU A 128 -2.93 13.40 4.88
C LEU A 128 -2.13 12.34 5.62
N GLU A 129 -2.11 11.11 5.11
CA GLU A 129 -1.31 10.03 5.68
C GLU A 129 -0.21 9.61 4.70
N ILE A 130 1.01 9.46 5.21
CA ILE A 130 2.13 8.95 4.42
C ILE A 130 2.19 7.43 4.58
N VAL A 131 2.12 6.71 3.45
CA VAL A 131 2.20 5.25 3.37
C VAL A 131 3.48 4.82 2.69
N ALA A 132 4.10 3.72 3.15
CA ALA A 132 5.47 3.31 2.86
C ALA A 132 6.53 4.38 3.23
N GLY A 133 6.53 5.53 2.55
CA GLY A 133 7.38 6.68 2.83
C GLY A 133 8.81 6.55 2.32
N GLY A 134 9.07 5.61 1.40
CA GLY A 134 10.34 5.54 0.69
C GLY A 134 10.49 6.67 -0.33
N TRP A 135 11.70 6.86 -0.84
CA TRP A 135 11.96 7.80 -1.92
C TRP A 135 11.13 7.47 -3.17
N VAL A 136 10.93 6.18 -3.42
CA VAL A 136 10.13 5.62 -4.53
C VAL A 136 9.31 4.41 -4.06
N MET A 137 8.35 3.98 -4.88
CA MET A 137 7.82 2.62 -4.81
C MET A 137 8.77 1.70 -5.59
N THR A 138 9.64 0.99 -4.88
CA THR A 138 10.77 0.28 -5.52
C THR A 138 10.32 -0.96 -6.28
N ASP A 139 11.05 -1.32 -7.34
CA ASP A 139 10.95 -2.65 -7.95
C ASP A 139 11.31 -3.73 -6.91
N GLU A 140 10.58 -4.84 -6.91
CA GLU A 140 10.77 -5.94 -5.97
C GLU A 140 11.39 -7.18 -6.62
N ALA A 141 11.64 -7.17 -7.94
CA ALA A 141 12.25 -8.27 -8.67
C ALA A 141 13.77 -8.11 -8.84
N ASN A 142 14.24 -6.96 -9.34
CA ASN A 142 15.65 -6.75 -9.68
C ASN A 142 16.42 -5.98 -8.59
N ALA A 143 15.72 -5.26 -7.71
CA ALA A 143 16.36 -4.44 -6.71
C ALA A 143 17.11 -5.30 -5.69
N HIS A 144 18.39 -4.99 -5.47
CA HIS A 144 19.12 -5.55 -4.34
C HIS A 144 18.57 -4.98 -3.03
N TYR A 145 18.50 -5.80 -1.98
CA TYR A 145 17.96 -5.37 -0.67
C TYR A 145 18.66 -4.13 -0.10
N TYR A 146 19.95 -3.93 -0.42
CA TYR A 146 20.68 -2.71 -0.09
C TYR A 146 19.99 -1.46 -0.67
N ALA A 147 19.68 -1.45 -1.97
CA ALA A 147 19.01 -0.34 -2.62
C ALA A 147 17.58 -0.15 -2.11
N MET A 148 16.88 -1.25 -1.80
CA MET A 148 15.56 -1.19 -1.16
C MET A 148 15.62 -0.51 0.22
N ILE A 149 16.64 -0.81 1.02
CA ILE A 149 16.87 -0.17 2.33
C ILE A 149 17.26 1.30 2.16
N ASP A 150 18.21 1.58 1.27
CA ASP A 150 18.77 2.92 1.07
C ASP A 150 17.70 3.94 0.69
N GLN A 151 16.82 3.60 -0.27
CA GLN A 151 15.71 4.48 -0.65
C GLN A 151 14.67 4.66 0.46
N MET A 152 14.50 3.67 1.36
CA MET A 152 13.65 3.81 2.55
C MET A 152 14.31 4.74 3.58
N ILE A 153 15.63 4.62 3.78
CA ILE A 153 16.39 5.51 4.67
C ILE A 153 16.25 6.95 4.22
N GLU A 154 16.42 7.24 2.93
CA GLU A 154 16.31 8.59 2.37
C GLU A 154 14.94 9.19 2.68
N GLY A 155 13.86 8.48 2.31
CA GLY A 155 12.50 8.95 2.55
C GLY A 155 12.14 9.08 4.04
N HIS A 156 12.51 8.10 4.87
CA HIS A 156 12.20 8.12 6.31
C HIS A 156 13.01 9.16 7.07
N THR A 157 14.26 9.40 6.69
CA THR A 157 15.10 10.45 7.27
C THR A 157 14.51 11.82 6.97
N TRP A 158 14.12 12.04 5.71
CA TRP A 158 13.45 13.28 5.31
C TRP A 158 12.12 13.47 6.05
N LEU A 159 11.28 12.45 6.13
CA LEU A 159 10.00 12.49 6.84
C LEU A 159 10.17 12.80 8.32
N ASN A 160 11.10 12.13 8.99
CA ASN A 160 11.35 12.33 10.42
C ASN A 160 11.94 13.72 10.69
N GLY A 161 12.95 14.14 9.92
CA GLY A 161 13.61 15.43 10.11
C GLY A 161 12.71 16.64 9.75
N THR A 162 11.86 16.50 8.74
CA THR A 162 11.07 17.63 8.21
C THR A 162 9.67 17.70 8.82
N LEU A 163 9.01 16.54 8.96
CA LEU A 163 7.60 16.43 9.35
C LEU A 163 7.38 15.75 10.70
N GLY A 164 8.39 15.06 11.25
CA GLY A 164 8.25 14.28 12.48
C GLY A 164 7.34 13.06 12.30
N VAL A 165 7.24 12.52 11.08
CA VAL A 165 6.32 11.42 10.73
C VAL A 165 7.08 10.11 10.60
N LYS A 166 6.48 9.04 11.13
CA LYS A 166 6.92 7.66 10.91
C LYS A 166 5.76 6.82 10.32
N PRO A 167 5.78 6.47 9.02
CA PRO A 167 4.76 5.64 8.39
C PRO A 167 4.52 4.33 9.14
N GLN A 168 3.27 3.87 9.17
CA GLN A 168 2.87 2.63 9.87
C GLN A 168 2.45 1.51 8.91
N ALA A 169 2.10 1.85 7.67
CA ALA A 169 1.57 0.93 6.66
C ALA A 169 2.39 1.03 5.37
N GLY A 170 2.79 -0.11 4.82
CA GLY A 170 3.40 -0.24 3.51
C GLY A 170 2.34 -0.20 2.39
N TRP A 171 2.74 0.31 1.24
CA TRP A 171 1.87 0.46 0.07
C TRP A 171 2.67 0.19 -1.20
N SER A 172 2.46 -0.98 -1.80
CA SER A 172 3.20 -1.47 -2.97
C SER A 172 2.23 -1.96 -4.04
N ILE A 173 1.58 -1.02 -4.74
CA ILE A 173 0.51 -1.33 -5.70
C ILE A 173 1.00 -1.56 -7.12
N ASP A 174 2.22 -1.12 -7.47
CA ASP A 174 2.70 -1.12 -8.85
C ASP A 174 3.97 -1.91 -9.20
N PRO A 175 4.75 -2.48 -8.27
CA PRO A 175 5.83 -3.38 -8.66
C PRO A 175 5.33 -4.64 -9.38
N PHE A 176 6.06 -5.08 -10.40
CA PHE A 176 5.63 -6.19 -11.28
C PHE A 176 6.04 -7.55 -10.71
N GLY A 177 5.25 -8.02 -9.75
CA GLY A 177 5.63 -9.14 -8.89
C GLY A 177 6.21 -8.60 -7.58
N LEU A 178 6.00 -9.34 -6.49
CA LEU A 178 6.27 -8.87 -5.13
C LEU A 178 7.18 -9.86 -4.42
N SER A 179 8.00 -9.35 -3.51
CA SER A 179 9.04 -10.11 -2.84
C SER A 179 8.81 -10.15 -1.32
N PRO A 180 8.96 -11.33 -0.68
CA PRO A 180 8.91 -11.41 0.78
C PRO A 180 10.02 -10.57 1.45
N THR A 181 11.07 -10.20 0.72
CA THR A 181 12.10 -9.26 1.17
C THR A 181 11.50 -7.91 1.58
N MET A 182 10.57 -7.35 0.81
CA MET A 182 9.96 -6.07 1.17
C MET A 182 9.16 -6.19 2.47
N ALA A 183 8.34 -7.24 2.61
CA ALA A 183 7.61 -7.50 3.85
C ALA A 183 8.54 -7.64 5.07
N TYR A 184 9.68 -8.32 4.90
CA TYR A 184 10.71 -8.42 5.95
C TYR A 184 11.27 -7.05 6.33
N LEU A 185 11.72 -6.29 5.35
CA LEU A 185 12.36 -4.99 5.58
C LEU A 185 11.42 -3.99 6.23
N LEU A 186 10.18 -3.87 5.74
CA LEU A 186 9.18 -2.96 6.32
C LEU A 186 8.88 -3.30 7.78
N LYS A 187 8.79 -4.59 8.11
CA LYS A 187 8.63 -5.07 9.49
C LYS A 187 9.84 -4.68 10.36
N GLN A 188 11.08 -4.87 9.87
CA GLN A 188 12.30 -4.44 10.58
C GLN A 188 12.36 -2.92 10.77
N MET A 189 11.77 -2.15 9.86
CA MET A 189 11.63 -0.68 9.96
C MET A 189 10.51 -0.25 10.95
N GLY A 190 9.71 -1.19 11.44
CA GLY A 190 8.64 -0.97 12.42
C GLY A 190 7.28 -0.66 11.81
N LEU A 191 7.07 -0.91 10.51
CA LEU A 191 5.73 -0.89 9.92
C LEU A 191 4.98 -2.15 10.36
N LYS A 192 3.65 -2.03 10.43
CA LYS A 192 2.76 -3.06 11.00
C LYS A 192 1.94 -3.79 9.95
N ASN A 193 1.64 -3.10 8.85
CA ASN A 193 0.80 -3.59 7.77
C ASN A 193 1.47 -3.31 6.42
N MET A 194 1.12 -4.06 5.38
CA MET A 194 1.48 -3.79 3.99
C MET A 194 0.32 -4.17 3.06
N LEU A 195 0.16 -3.42 1.98
CA LEU A 195 -0.75 -3.74 0.90
C LEU A 195 0.04 -3.99 -0.39
N ILE A 196 -0.33 -5.05 -1.12
CA ILE A 196 0.15 -5.26 -2.49
C ILE A 196 -0.99 -5.43 -3.48
N GLN A 197 -0.66 -5.30 -4.76
CA GLN A 197 -1.64 -5.49 -5.83
C GLN A 197 -1.23 -6.48 -6.91
N ARG A 198 -0.07 -6.37 -7.55
CA ARG A 198 0.24 -7.09 -8.80
C ARG A 198 0.70 -8.55 -8.60
N VAL A 199 -0.22 -9.37 -8.09
CA VAL A 199 -0.09 -10.84 -8.00
C VAL A 199 -0.78 -11.50 -9.18
N HIS A 200 -0.28 -12.67 -9.61
CA HIS A 200 -0.90 -13.48 -10.65
C HIS A 200 -2.40 -13.68 -10.41
N TYR A 201 -3.22 -13.47 -11.44
CA TYR A 201 -4.68 -13.47 -11.32
C TYR A 201 -5.24 -14.82 -10.81
N SER A 202 -4.67 -15.95 -11.23
CA SER A 202 -5.08 -17.28 -10.71
C SER A 202 -4.78 -17.44 -9.21
N VAL A 203 -3.70 -16.82 -8.71
CA VAL A 203 -3.38 -16.81 -7.27
C VAL A 203 -4.37 -15.93 -6.52
N LYS A 204 -4.71 -14.75 -7.04
CA LYS A 204 -5.79 -13.92 -6.49
C LYS A 204 -7.11 -14.70 -6.42
N LYS A 205 -7.51 -15.36 -7.52
CA LYS A 205 -8.72 -16.19 -7.59
C LYS A 205 -8.70 -17.31 -6.54
N TYR A 206 -7.58 -18.02 -6.41
CA TYR A 206 -7.39 -19.10 -5.45
C TYR A 206 -7.53 -18.62 -4.00
N LEU A 207 -6.79 -17.58 -3.62
CA LEU A 207 -6.85 -17.00 -2.27
C LEU A 207 -8.23 -16.38 -1.98
N ALA A 208 -8.85 -15.72 -2.96
CA ALA A 208 -10.18 -15.15 -2.82
C ALA A 208 -11.24 -16.22 -2.52
N LYS A 209 -11.18 -17.41 -3.16
CA LYS A 209 -12.10 -18.53 -2.88
C LYS A 209 -11.98 -19.04 -1.44
N LYS A 210 -10.77 -18.97 -0.89
CA LYS A 210 -10.48 -19.37 0.50
C LYS A 210 -10.67 -18.24 1.52
N LYS A 211 -10.92 -17.00 1.07
CA LYS A 211 -10.95 -15.78 1.90
C LYS A 211 -9.61 -15.51 2.60
N GLU A 212 -8.52 -15.75 1.88
CA GLU A 212 -7.12 -15.63 2.34
C GLU A 212 -6.37 -14.53 1.58
N LEU A 213 -7.09 -13.50 1.12
CA LEU A 213 -6.46 -12.30 0.55
C LEU A 213 -5.79 -11.44 1.63
N GLU A 214 -6.19 -11.62 2.88
CA GLU A 214 -5.53 -11.04 4.04
C GLU A 214 -4.82 -12.10 4.84
N PHE A 215 -3.55 -11.88 5.14
CA PHE A 215 -2.72 -12.87 5.80
C PHE A 215 -1.55 -12.26 6.55
N LEU A 216 -0.89 -13.07 7.37
CA LEU A 216 0.34 -12.71 8.07
C LEU A 216 1.55 -13.21 7.26
N TRP A 217 2.23 -12.30 6.56
CA TRP A 217 3.34 -12.66 5.67
C TRP A 217 4.64 -12.80 6.47
N ARG A 218 5.15 -14.03 6.59
CA ARG A 218 6.41 -14.37 7.28
C ARG A 218 7.51 -14.78 6.29
N GLN A 219 8.75 -14.75 6.76
CA GLN A 219 9.88 -15.35 6.04
C GLN A 219 9.87 -16.87 6.22
N GLU A 220 10.39 -17.60 5.23
CA GLU A 220 10.44 -19.07 5.22
C GLU A 220 11.15 -19.64 6.45
N TRP A 221 12.23 -18.98 6.88
CA TRP A 221 13.05 -19.42 8.02
C TRP A 221 12.56 -18.89 9.37
N ASP A 222 11.54 -18.02 9.40
CA ASP A 222 11.04 -17.40 10.64
C ASP A 222 9.98 -18.29 11.31
N PHE A 223 10.46 -19.35 11.95
CA PHE A 223 9.64 -20.29 12.72
C PHE A 223 9.20 -19.75 14.09
N LEU A 224 9.72 -18.59 14.54
CA LEU A 224 9.76 -18.29 15.96
C LEU A 224 9.04 -17.04 16.47
N SER A 225 8.70 -15.95 15.75
CA SER A 225 7.83 -14.95 16.44
C SER A 225 7.18 -13.74 15.75
N VAL A 226 7.39 -13.34 14.49
CA VAL A 226 6.90 -11.98 14.12
C VAL A 226 6.25 -11.88 12.73
N TRP A 227 5.14 -11.15 12.65
CA TRP A 227 4.24 -11.12 11.49
C TRP A 227 4.01 -9.70 10.98
N LEU A 228 3.89 -9.52 9.66
CA LEU A 228 3.36 -8.31 9.04
C LEU A 228 1.96 -8.60 8.49
N PHE A 229 0.96 -7.79 8.86
CA PHE A 229 -0.39 -7.95 8.31
C PHE A 229 -0.43 -7.50 6.86
N PHE A 230 -1.14 -8.25 6.05
CA PHE A 230 -1.14 -8.12 4.62
C PHE A 230 -2.54 -8.11 4.04
N SER A 231 -2.73 -7.37 2.94
CA SER A 231 -3.99 -7.37 2.19
C SER A 231 -3.72 -7.29 0.68
N LEU A 232 -4.26 -8.26 -0.05
CA LEU A 232 -4.37 -8.27 -1.51
C LEU A 232 -5.65 -7.56 -1.91
N LYS A 233 -5.55 -6.50 -2.71
CA LYS A 233 -6.75 -5.91 -3.33
C LYS A 233 -7.21 -6.73 -4.54
N ASN A 234 -8.53 -6.83 -4.70
CA ASN A 234 -9.18 -7.47 -5.85
C ASN A 234 -9.31 -6.50 -7.02
#